data_AF-A0A0B0D5D0-F1
#
_entry.id   AF-A0A0B0D5D0-F1
#
_cell.length_a   1.000
_cell.length_b   1.000
_cell.length_c   1.000
_cell.angle_alpha   90.00
_cell.angle_beta   90.00
_cell.angle_gamma   90.00
#
_symmetry.space_group_name_H-M   'P 1'
#
loop_
_entity.id
_entity.type
_entity.pdbx_description
1 polymer ?
#
loop_
_entity_poly.entity_id
_entity_poly.type
_entity_poly.pdbx_seq_one_letter_code
_entity_poly.pdbx_strand_id
1 'polypeptide(L)' 'MKVAKIVLLILGISLSGYALFTEEPSKVMPFVLLTLGCFMILKSVDEFNKVKYPYVGFFQLAVGVFAIYASYQAFMVM' A
#
# COMPACT_ATOMS: atom_id res chain seq x y z
N MET A 1 -12.06 8.73 5.34
CA MET A 1 -11.03 8.08 4.47
C MET A 1 -10.21 9.03 3.61
N LYS A 2 -10.73 10.17 3.13
CA LYS A 2 -9.95 11.10 2.27
C LYS A 2 -8.61 11.55 2.89
N VAL A 3 -8.60 11.94 4.16
CA VAL A 3 -7.38 12.37 4.86
C VAL A 3 -6.34 11.24 4.95
N ALA A 4 -6.74 10.05 5.37
CA ALA A 4 -5.85 8.88 5.44
C ALA A 4 -5.24 8.52 4.07
N LYS A 5 -6.01 8.62 2.98
CA LYS A 5 -5.50 8.41 1.62
C LYS A 5 -4.48 9.45 1.21
N ILE A 6 -4.70 10.71 1.56
CA ILE A 6 -3.76 11.80 1.29
C ILE A 6 -2.46 11.60 2.05
N VAL A 7 -2.54 11.23 3.34
CA VAL A 7 -1.35 10.94 4.15
C VAL A 7 -0.56 9.77 3.57
N LEU A 8 -1.23 8.67 3.21
CA LEU A 8 -0.57 7.51 2.56
C LEU A 8 0.03 7.86 1.20
N LEU A 9 -0.63 8.73 0.42
CA LEU A 9 -0.10 9.19 -0.86
C LEU A 9 1.19 10.00 -0.66
N ILE A 10 1.19 10.95 0.29
CA ILE A 10 2.36 11.76 0.63
C ILE A 10 3.50 10.85 1.09
N LEU A 11 3.23 9.93 2.02
CA LEU A 11 4.23 8.96 2.51
C LEU A 11 4.78 8.09 1.37
N GLY A 12 3.93 7.60 0.49
CA GLY A 12 4.34 6.77 -0.65
C GLY A 12 5.22 7.53 -1.63
N ILE A 13 4.90 8.80 -1.92
CA ILE A 13 5.72 9.67 -2.78
C ILE A 13 7.06 9.97 -2.11
N SER A 14 7.06 10.31 -0.82
CA SER A 14 8.29 10.57 -0.05
C SER A 14 9.20 9.34 0.00
N LEU A 15 8.65 8.15 0.27
CA LEU A 15 9.40 6.90 0.30
C LEU A 15 9.94 6.52 -1.08
N SER A 16 9.15 6.71 -2.14
CA SER A 16 9.59 6.45 -3.52
C SER A 16 10.70 7.42 -3.93
N GLY A 17 10.59 8.70 -3.55
CA GLY A 17 11.64 9.68 -3.75
C GLY A 17 12.91 9.30 -2.99
N TYR A 18 12.78 8.92 -1.72
CA TYR A 18 13.91 8.48 -0.91
C TYR A 18 14.61 7.23 -1.48
N ALA A 19 13.83 6.27 -1.98
CA ALA A 19 14.35 5.07 -2.65
C ALA A 19 15.12 5.42 -3.93
N LEU A 20 14.69 6.44 -4.68
CA LEU A 20 15.34 6.86 -5.92
C LEU A 20 16.71 7.50 -5.69
N PHE A 21 16.85 8.23 -4.57
CA PHE A 21 18.12 8.87 -4.18
C PHE A 21 19.05 7.95 -3.37
N THR A 22 18.55 6.80 -2.89
CA THR A 22 19.30 5.87 -2.06
C THR A 22 19.86 4.72 -2.90
N GLU A 23 21.15 4.40 -2.74
CA GLU A 23 21.82 3.28 -3.44
C GLU A 23 21.36 1.89 -2.95
N GLU A 24 20.55 1.83 -1.89
CA GLU A 24 20.02 0.60 -1.28
C GLU A 24 18.48 0.54 -1.35
N PRO A 25 17.87 0.44 -2.54
CA PRO A 25 16.42 0.43 -2.73
C PRO A 25 15.73 -0.73 -1.98
N SER A 26 16.46 -1.82 -1.73
CA SER A 26 16.04 -2.97 -0.94
C SER A 26 15.56 -2.57 0.46
N LYS A 27 16.14 -1.52 1.07
CA LYS A 27 15.81 -1.09 2.45
C LYS A 27 14.50 -0.31 2.54
N VAL A 28 14.09 0.27 1.42
CA VAL A 28 12.89 1.10 1.34
C VAL A 28 11.69 0.29 0.84
N MET A 29 11.95 -0.79 0.08
CA MET A 29 10.95 -1.69 -0.48
C MET A 29 9.88 -2.18 0.54
N PRO A 30 10.23 -2.61 1.77
CA PRO A 30 9.24 -3.08 2.74
C PRO A 30 8.24 -1.98 3.14
N PHE A 31 8.72 -0.75 3.32
CA PHE A 31 7.89 0.40 3.66
C PHE A 31 6.98 0.83 2.50
N VAL A 32 7.48 0.75 1.27
CA VAL A 32 6.68 1.02 0.06
C VAL A 32 5.54 0.01 -0.06
N LEU A 33 5.83 -1.28 0.10
CA LEU A 33 4.82 -2.35 0.08
C LEU A 33 3.78 -2.20 1.19
N LEU A 34 4.20 -1.81 2.40
CA LEU A 34 3.30 -1.55 3.52
C LEU A 34 2.32 -0.41 3.18
N THR A 35 2.87 0.72 2.70
CA THR A 35 2.09 1.91 2.36
C THR A 35 1.08 1.61 1.24
N LEU A 36 1.51 0.82 0.25
CA LEU A 36 0.68 0.38 -0.87
C LEU A 36 -0.42 -0.59 -0.43
N GLY A 37 -0.12 -1.53 0.47
CA GLY A 37 -1.10 -2.44 1.06
C GLY A 37 -2.19 -1.70 1.84
N CYS A 38 -1.81 -0.75 2.70
CA CYS A 38 -2.76 0.11 3.40
C CYS A 38 -3.62 0.93 2.42
N PHE A 39 -3.03 1.46 1.35
CA PHE A 39 -3.76 2.23 0.33
C PHE A 39 -4.80 1.36 -0.40
N MET A 40 -4.45 0.14 -0.78
CA MET A 40 -5.34 -0.84 -1.41
C MET A 40 -6.55 -1.18 -0.53
N ILE A 41 -6.35 -1.34 0.78
CA ILE A 41 -7.45 -1.57 1.74
C ILE A 41 -8.37 -0.35 1.82
N LEU A 42 -7.83 0.87 1.89
CA LEU A 42 -8.70 2.06 1.90
C LEU A 42 -9.44 2.24 0.56
N LYS A 43 -8.87 1.79 -0.55
CA LYS A 43 -9.52 1.76 -1.87
C LYS A 43 -10.65 0.72 -1.90
N SER A 44 -10.47 -0.47 -1.33
CA SER A 44 -11.51 -1.49 -1.30
C SER A 44 -12.74 -1.02 -0.53
N VAL A 45 -12.56 -0.35 0.61
CA VAL A 45 -13.68 0.20 1.39
C VAL A 45 -14.46 1.26 0.60
N ASP A 46 -13.78 2.14 -0.14
CA ASP A 46 -14.47 3.09 -1.02
C ASP A 46 -15.26 2.39 -2.14
N GLU A 47 -14.75 1.27 -2.65
CA GLU A 47 -15.40 0.52 -3.72
C GLU A 47 -16.61 -0.28 -3.22
N PHE A 48 -16.54 -0.81 -1.99
CA PHE A 48 -17.71 -1.40 -1.31
C PHE A 48 -18.80 -0.35 -1.06
N ASN A 49 -18.42 0.88 -0.69
CA ASN A 49 -19.38 1.97 -0.47
C ASN A 49 -20.09 2.45 -1.74
N LYS A 50 -19.51 2.23 -2.93
CA LYS A 50 -20.14 2.65 -4.20
C LYS A 50 -21.21 1.69 -4.72
N VAL A 51 -21.41 0.52 -4.10
CA VAL A 51 -22.42 -0.53 -4.43
C VAL A 51 -22.34 -1.07 -5.88
N LYS A 52 -21.48 -0.52 -6.73
CA LYS A 52 -21.46 -0.77 -8.18
C LYS A 52 -20.69 -2.02 -8.56
N TYR A 53 -19.59 -2.32 -7.85
CA TYR A 53 -18.68 -3.44 -8.18
C TYR A 53 -18.08 -4.09 -6.91
N PRO A 54 -18.86 -4.89 -6.17
CA PRO A 54 -18.38 -5.51 -4.91
C PRO A 54 -17.16 -6.43 -5.13
N TYR A 55 -17.09 -7.13 -6.27
CA TYR A 55 -15.96 -8.00 -6.62
C TYR A 55 -14.62 -7.25 -6.70
N VAL A 56 -14.63 -6.01 -7.20
CA VAL A 56 -13.42 -5.17 -7.29
C VAL A 56 -12.94 -4.77 -5.89
N GLY A 57 -13.88 -4.51 -4.98
CA GLY A 57 -13.56 -4.26 -3.58
C GLY A 57 -12.91 -5.49 -2.92
N PHE A 58 -13.47 -6.68 -3.10
CA PHE A 58 -12.87 -7.91 -2.55
C PHE A 58 -11.48 -8.20 -3.12
N PHE A 59 -11.29 -7.99 -4.41
CA PHE A 59 -9.98 -8.15 -5.04
C PHE A 59 -8.96 -7.17 -4.48
N GLN A 60 -9.32 -5.88 -4.36
CA GLN A 60 -8.44 -4.86 -3.78
C GLN A 60 -8.11 -5.15 -2.31
N LEU A 61 -9.06 -5.67 -1.55
CA LEU A 61 -8.83 -6.09 -0.16
C LEU A 61 -7.80 -7.23 -0.11
N ALA A 62 -7.97 -8.27 -0.94
CA ALA A 62 -7.06 -9.41 -1.00
C ALA A 62 -5.64 -8.98 -1.40
N VAL A 63 -5.51 -8.13 -2.42
CA VAL A 63 -4.22 -7.56 -2.84
C VAL A 63 -3.61 -6.71 -1.72
N GLY A 64 -4.40 -5.93 -1.00
CA GLY A 64 -3.93 -5.13 0.13
C GLY A 64 -3.37 -5.98 1.26
N VAL A 65 -4.07 -7.05 1.65
CA VAL A 65 -3.60 -8.00 2.67
C VAL A 65 -2.33 -8.72 2.21
N PHE A 66 -2.28 -9.15 0.94
CA PHE A 66 -1.09 -9.77 0.37
C PHE A 66 0.11 -8.82 0.37
N ALA A 67 -0.07 -7.55 0.02
CA ALA A 67 0.99 -6.56 0.04
C ALA A 67 1.53 -6.29 1.45
N ILE A 68 0.68 -6.32 2.48
CA ILE A 68 1.11 -6.24 3.89
C ILE A 68 1.91 -7.48 4.29
N TYR A 69 1.45 -8.68 3.90
CA TYR A 69 2.19 -9.91 4.14
C TYR A 69 3.56 -9.92 3.45
N ALA A 70 3.61 -9.50 2.19
CA ALA A 70 4.86 -9.38 1.43
C ALA A 70 5.81 -8.34 2.03
N SER A 71 5.28 -7.22 2.53
CA SER A 71 6.04 -6.22 3.29
C SER A 71 6.67 -6.84 4.54
N TYR A 72 5.89 -7.59 5.34
CA TYR A 72 6.37 -8.27 6.53
C TYR A 72 7.49 -9.27 6.21
N GLN A 73 7.32 -10.07 5.15
CA GLN A 73 8.37 -10.98 4.68
C GLN A 73 9.64 -10.23 4.24
N ALA A 74 9.48 -9.11 3.52
CA ALA A 74 10.61 -8.29 3.10
C ALA A 74 11.38 -7.68 4.29
N PHE A 75 10.69 -7.37 5.40
CA PHE A 75 11.34 -6.96 6.65
C PHE A 75 12.10 -8.08 7.35
N MET A 76 11.64 -9.33 7.25
CA MET A 76 12.28 -10.48 7.91
C MET A 76 13.48 -11.04 7.13
N VAL A 77 13.46 -10.93 5.81
CA VAL A 77 14.51 -11.46 4.91
C VAL A 77 15.67 -10.48 4.73
N MET A 78 15.45 -9.20 5.07
CA MET A 78 16.44 -8.13 5.06
C MET A 78 17.26 -8.09 6.34
#